data_AF-A0A842T9W6-F1
#
_entry.id   AF-A0A842T9W6-F1
#
_cell.length_a   1.000
_cell.length_b   1.000
_cell.length_c   1.000
_cell.angle_alpha   90.00
_cell.angle_beta   90.00
_cell.angle_gamma   90.00
#
_symmetry.space_group_name_H-M   'P 1'
#
loop_
_entity.id
_entity.type
_entity.pdbx_description
1 polymer ?
#
loop_
_entity_poly.entity_id
_entity_poly.type
_entity_poly.pdbx_seq_one_letter_code
_entity_poly.pdbx_strand_id
1 'polypeptide(L)'
;MEFKEFKSIFRILISNKFIKIGIAVNFIFLIPSFISYIYQLSYPSIGNDFVVYYKAGYLVINDIENLYNTAIYPQVFRYLPFTAYLFSVFIIVPEPVAFFLFEITLFLTNIPSIIIIYYLVFNVYDIDKRYEQYVFYVLTLFLVFGPNVDNYFMGQINSLVAFFLLLSLYFFERESAPKSEKKKNLAKYSDFFGGFFLSLAITFKTYLIFLIPFVFIYKILLKNGGELTESHISRSNIQLILSIIPFCFAHLLPF
;
A
#
# COMPACT_ATOMS: atom_id res chain seq x y z
N MET A 1 14.16 -3.22 8.32
CA MET A 1 15.21 -2.21 8.20
C MET A 1 15.41 -1.73 9.61
N GLU A 2 16.65 -1.57 10.07
CA GLU A 2 16.85 -1.04 11.42
C GLU A 2 16.52 0.46 11.44
N PHE A 3 16.08 0.99 12.58
CA PHE A 3 15.72 2.39 12.69
C PHE A 3 16.88 3.34 12.32
N LYS A 4 18.13 2.96 12.66
CA LYS A 4 19.33 3.72 12.27
C LYS A 4 19.50 3.80 10.74
N GLU A 5 19.23 2.70 10.05
CA GLU A 5 19.33 2.59 8.60
C GLU A 5 18.22 3.41 7.92
N PHE A 6 16.98 3.30 8.41
CA PHE A 6 15.86 4.16 7.99
C PHE A 6 16.22 5.63 8.13
N LYS A 7 16.72 6.04 9.31
CA LYS A 7 17.10 7.43 9.59
C LYS A 7 18.21 7.92 8.66
N SER A 8 19.18 7.05 8.32
CA SER A 8 20.25 7.40 7.39
C SER A 8 19.73 7.62 5.98
N ILE A 9 18.91 6.71 5.46
CA ILE A 9 18.32 6.82 4.11
C ILE A 9 17.41 8.04 4.03
N PHE A 10 16.57 8.26 5.05
CA PHE A 10 15.71 9.44 5.12
C PHE A 10 16.51 10.75 5.04
N ARG A 11 17.65 10.83 5.76
CA ARG A 11 18.56 11.98 5.67
C ARG A 11 19.13 12.17 4.27
N ILE A 12 19.60 11.10 3.63
CA ILE A 12 20.13 11.15 2.26
C ILE A 12 19.08 11.70 1.30
N LEU A 13 17.85 11.15 1.36
CA LEU A 13 16.75 11.55 0.49
C LEU A 13 16.36 13.01 0.71
N ILE A 14 16.16 13.45 1.96
CA ILE A 14 15.72 14.83 2.24
C ILE A 14 16.82 15.87 1.99
N SER A 15 18.09 15.47 2.02
CA SER A 15 19.21 16.34 1.63
C SER A 15 19.23 16.60 0.12
N ASN A 16 18.70 15.68 -0.71
CA ASN A 16 18.69 15.84 -2.16
C ASN A 16 17.68 16.91 -2.62
N LYS A 17 18.11 17.82 -3.50
CA LYS A 17 17.27 18.92 -4.00
C LYS A 17 16.07 18.46 -4.81
N PHE A 18 16.21 17.42 -5.62
CA PHE A 18 15.14 16.92 -6.50
C PHE A 18 14.07 16.20 -5.68
N ILE A 19 14.46 15.44 -4.66
CA ILE A 19 13.51 14.81 -3.75
C ILE A 19 12.71 15.87 -2.99
N LYS A 20 13.36 16.92 -2.48
CA LYS A 20 12.65 18.04 -1.82
C LYS A 20 11.63 18.72 -2.74
N ILE A 21 12.00 18.97 -4.00
CA ILE A 21 11.08 19.50 -5.01
C ILE A 21 9.92 18.53 -5.23
N GLY A 22 10.19 17.23 -5.39
CA GLY A 22 9.15 16.21 -5.57
C GLY A 22 8.16 16.16 -4.41
N ILE A 23 8.64 16.21 -3.16
CA ILE A 23 7.80 16.25 -1.96
C ILE A 23 6.95 17.53 -1.95
N ALA A 24 7.55 18.69 -2.25
CA ALA A 24 6.83 19.96 -2.29
C ALA A 24 5.72 19.96 -3.36
N VAL A 25 6.00 19.44 -4.56
CA VAL A 25 5.00 19.32 -5.63
C VAL A 25 3.90 18.33 -5.25
N ASN A 26 4.25 17.17 -4.69
CA ASN A 26 3.25 16.19 -4.23
C ASN A 26 2.36 16.77 -3.12
N PHE A 27 2.92 17.60 -2.23
CA PHE A 27 2.14 18.34 -1.23
C PHE A 27 1.21 19.38 -1.87
N ILE A 28 1.68 20.11 -2.90
CA ILE A 28 0.85 21.07 -3.64
C ILE A 28 -0.37 20.41 -4.28
N PHE A 29 -0.30 19.12 -4.67
CA PHE A 29 -1.44 18.38 -5.20
C PHE A 29 -2.62 18.23 -4.22
N LEU A 30 -2.40 18.44 -2.92
CA LEU A 30 -3.49 18.47 -1.94
C LEU A 30 -4.44 19.67 -2.18
N ILE A 31 -3.93 20.79 -2.68
CA ILE A 31 -4.75 21.99 -2.94
C ILE A 31 -5.85 21.72 -3.99
N PRO A 32 -5.54 21.26 -5.21
CA PRO A 32 -6.58 20.94 -6.19
C PRO A 32 -7.48 19.78 -5.75
N SER A 33 -6.99 18.86 -4.90
CA SER A 33 -7.82 17.82 -4.29
C SER A 33 -8.91 18.40 -3.39
N PHE A 34 -8.57 19.34 -2.50
CA PHE A 34 -9.58 20.00 -1.65
C PHE A 34 -10.57 20.85 -2.45
N ILE A 35 -10.09 21.56 -3.47
CA ILE A 35 -10.97 22.31 -4.38
C ILE A 35 -11.92 21.35 -5.10
N SER A 36 -11.40 20.23 -5.60
CA SER A 36 -12.18 19.18 -6.24
C SER A 36 -13.26 18.62 -5.32
N TYR A 37 -12.90 18.30 -4.08
CA TYR A 37 -13.84 17.80 -3.09
C TYR A 37 -14.97 18.78 -2.79
N ILE A 38 -14.67 20.07 -2.59
CA ILE A 38 -15.69 21.12 -2.41
C ILE A 38 -16.63 21.19 -3.63
N TYR A 39 -16.06 21.08 -4.83
CA TYR A 39 -16.85 21.04 -6.06
C TYR A 39 -17.75 19.80 -6.14
N GLN A 40 -17.23 18.63 -5.78
CA GLN A 40 -17.97 17.35 -5.76
C GLN A 40 -19.09 17.33 -4.70
N LEU A 41 -18.96 18.07 -3.59
CA LEU A 41 -20.06 18.27 -2.65
C LEU A 41 -21.26 18.97 -3.30
N SER A 42 -21.00 19.87 -4.27
CA SER A 42 -22.03 20.57 -5.03
C SER A 42 -22.54 19.75 -6.23
N TYR A 43 -21.73 18.82 -6.75
CA TYR A 43 -22.03 17.99 -7.91
C TYR A 43 -21.72 16.50 -7.63
N PRO A 44 -22.54 15.81 -6.82
CA PRO A 44 -22.23 14.45 -6.37
C PRO A 44 -22.10 13.40 -7.49
N SER A 45 -22.64 13.69 -8.68
CA SER A 45 -22.57 12.81 -9.85
C SER A 45 -21.15 12.65 -10.42
N ILE A 46 -20.24 13.59 -10.14
CA ILE A 46 -18.82 13.47 -10.49
C ILE A 46 -18.18 12.34 -9.68
N GLY A 47 -18.63 12.24 -8.43
CA GLY A 47 -18.25 11.23 -7.46
C GLY A 47 -16.80 11.32 -6.98
N ASN A 48 -16.57 10.67 -5.85
CA ASN A 48 -15.30 10.63 -5.15
C ASN A 48 -15.24 9.30 -4.40
N ASP A 49 -14.20 8.52 -4.63
CA ASP A 49 -14.04 7.21 -4.03
C ASP A 49 -14.03 7.31 -2.50
N PHE A 50 -13.48 8.39 -1.92
CA PHE A 50 -13.47 8.62 -0.47
C PHE A 50 -14.87 8.72 0.13
N VAL A 51 -15.80 9.43 -0.52
CA VAL A 51 -17.18 9.55 -0.04
C VAL A 51 -17.85 8.17 0.02
N VAL A 52 -17.54 7.31 -0.96
CA VAL A 52 -18.00 5.91 -0.97
C VAL A 52 -17.40 5.14 0.20
N TYR A 53 -16.09 5.27 0.46
CA TYR A 53 -15.44 4.59 1.59
C TYR A 53 -15.97 5.06 2.95
N TYR A 54 -16.14 6.38 3.13
CA TYR A 54 -16.66 6.96 4.35
C TYR A 54 -18.08 6.47 4.65
N LYS A 55 -18.95 6.47 3.63
CA LYS A 55 -20.31 5.92 3.74
C LYS A 55 -20.31 4.42 4.03
N ALA A 56 -19.45 3.64 3.37
CA ALA A 56 -19.30 2.22 3.65
C ALA A 56 -18.85 1.98 5.11
N GLY A 57 -17.91 2.78 5.62
CA GLY A 57 -17.48 2.73 7.01
C GLY A 57 -18.59 3.04 8.01
N TYR A 58 -19.56 3.89 7.65
CA TYR A 58 -20.75 4.11 8.46
C TYR A 58 -21.70 2.89 8.42
N LEU A 59 -21.98 2.37 7.23
CA LEU A 59 -22.93 1.26 7.03
C LEU A 59 -22.45 -0.04 7.67
N VAL A 60 -21.16 -0.36 7.58
CA VAL A 60 -20.63 -1.61 8.17
C VAL A 60 -20.80 -1.68 9.71
N ILE A 61 -20.97 -0.53 10.37
CA ILE A 61 -21.20 -0.43 11.81
C ILE A 61 -22.69 -0.40 12.15
N ASN A 62 -23.51 0.28 11.34
CA ASN A 62 -24.89 0.62 11.70
C ASN A 62 -25.96 -0.13 10.91
N ASP A 63 -25.63 -0.62 9.71
CA ASP A 63 -26.56 -1.20 8.74
C ASP A 63 -25.81 -2.03 7.69
N ILE A 64 -25.19 -3.13 8.14
CA ILE A 64 -24.33 -3.96 7.29
C ILE A 64 -25.09 -4.63 6.13
N GLU A 65 -26.39 -4.89 6.30
CA GLU A 65 -27.27 -5.47 5.26
C GLU A 65 -27.33 -4.57 4.02
N ASN A 66 -27.21 -3.25 4.21
CA ASN A 66 -27.21 -2.27 3.13
C ASN A 66 -25.83 -1.94 2.56
N LEU A 67 -24.74 -2.59 3.01
CA LEU A 67 -23.36 -2.28 2.58
C LEU A 67 -23.16 -2.32 1.06
N TYR A 68 -23.90 -3.17 0.35
CA TYR A 68 -23.80 -3.32 -1.11
C TYR A 68 -25.03 -2.81 -1.87
N ASN A 69 -25.92 -2.07 -1.19
CA ASN A 69 -27.08 -1.48 -1.84
C ASN A 69 -26.63 -0.35 -2.77
N THR A 70 -26.76 -0.52 -4.10
CA THR A 70 -26.26 0.48 -5.06
C THR A 70 -27.04 1.79 -5.04
N ALA A 71 -28.29 1.78 -4.55
CA ALA A 71 -29.16 2.95 -4.57
C ALA A 71 -28.76 4.01 -3.54
N ILE A 72 -27.99 3.64 -2.51
CA ILE A 72 -27.60 4.56 -1.43
C ILE A 72 -26.26 5.24 -1.70
N TYR A 73 -25.43 4.77 -2.62
CA TYR A 73 -24.13 5.39 -2.88
C TYR A 73 -24.16 6.33 -4.09
N PRO A 74 -23.34 7.40 -4.09
CA PRO A 74 -23.10 8.18 -5.30
C PRO A 74 -22.38 7.37 -6.39
N GLN A 75 -21.56 6.40 -5.97
CA GLN A 75 -20.85 5.44 -6.82
C GLN A 75 -20.79 4.09 -6.11
N VAL A 76 -20.85 2.99 -6.86
CA VAL A 76 -20.99 1.63 -6.29
C VAL A 76 -19.79 1.26 -5.41
N PHE A 77 -20.06 0.89 -4.15
CA PHE A 77 -19.07 0.24 -3.30
C PHE A 77 -18.84 -1.20 -3.79
N ARG A 78 -17.61 -1.49 -4.22
CA ARG A 78 -17.22 -2.76 -4.88
C ARG A 78 -16.03 -3.46 -4.21
N TYR A 79 -15.76 -3.11 -2.97
CA TYR A 79 -14.61 -3.58 -2.20
C TYR A 79 -15.03 -4.66 -1.19
N LEU A 80 -14.08 -5.40 -0.64
CA LEU A 80 -14.38 -6.40 0.39
C LEU A 80 -14.90 -5.71 1.67
N PRO A 81 -15.75 -6.38 2.48
CA PRO A 81 -16.34 -5.76 3.69
C PRO A 81 -15.29 -5.23 4.67
N PHE A 82 -14.14 -5.90 4.76
CA PHE A 82 -13.04 -5.46 5.61
C PHE A 82 -12.48 -4.07 5.22
N THR A 83 -12.56 -3.68 3.94
CA THR A 83 -12.25 -2.29 3.54
C THR A 83 -13.17 -1.30 4.25
N ALA A 84 -14.46 -1.58 4.34
CA ALA A 84 -15.41 -0.71 5.04
C ALA A 84 -15.06 -0.60 6.54
N TYR A 85 -14.71 -1.71 7.20
CA TYR A 85 -14.24 -1.69 8.60
C TYR A 85 -12.96 -0.86 8.79
N LEU A 86 -12.02 -0.89 7.86
CA LEU A 86 -10.82 -0.04 7.94
C LEU A 86 -11.19 1.45 7.84
N PHE A 87 -12.17 1.78 7.00
CA PHE A 87 -12.66 3.14 6.84
C PHE A 87 -13.64 3.60 7.94
N SER A 88 -14.17 2.69 8.76
CA SER A 88 -15.05 3.08 9.87
C SER A 88 -14.33 3.94 10.91
N VAL A 89 -13.00 3.88 10.99
CA VAL A 89 -12.21 4.77 11.86
C VAL A 89 -12.39 6.24 11.48
N PHE A 90 -12.61 6.55 10.21
CA PHE A 90 -12.76 7.91 9.72
C PHE A 90 -14.12 8.53 10.10
N ILE A 91 -15.15 7.74 10.44
CA ILE A 91 -16.50 8.25 10.75
C ILE A 91 -16.58 8.94 12.12
N ILE A 92 -15.51 8.87 12.91
CA ILE A 92 -15.41 9.53 14.22
C ILE A 92 -15.41 11.06 14.07
N VAL A 93 -15.04 11.56 12.89
CA VAL A 93 -15.05 12.99 12.56
C VAL A 93 -15.94 13.26 11.35
N PRO A 94 -16.45 14.49 11.16
CA PRO A 94 -17.26 14.83 9.98
C PRO A 94 -16.53 14.56 8.67
N GLU A 95 -17.28 14.14 7.64
CA GLU A 95 -16.76 13.72 6.32
C GLU A 95 -15.71 14.67 5.71
N PRO A 96 -15.86 16.01 5.71
CA PRO A 96 -14.82 16.89 5.17
C PRO A 96 -13.49 16.84 5.94
N VAL A 97 -13.54 16.69 7.26
CA VAL A 97 -12.35 16.53 8.10
C VAL A 97 -11.72 15.16 7.87
N ALA A 98 -12.57 14.14 7.73
CA ALA A 98 -12.13 12.78 7.42
C ALA A 98 -11.41 12.72 6.07
N PHE A 99 -11.94 13.38 5.04
CA PHE A 99 -11.32 13.50 3.72
C PHE A 99 -9.94 14.16 3.82
N PHE A 100 -9.83 15.28 4.55
CA PHE A 100 -8.55 15.92 4.80
C PHE A 100 -7.52 14.98 5.44
N LEU A 101 -7.91 14.26 6.49
CA LEU A 101 -7.04 13.30 7.15
C LEU A 101 -6.63 12.14 6.21
N PHE A 102 -7.54 11.69 5.37
CA PHE A 102 -7.27 10.66 4.37
C PHE A 102 -6.24 11.12 3.34
N GLU A 103 -6.40 12.31 2.76
CA GLU A 103 -5.46 12.84 1.76
C GLU A 103 -4.07 13.10 2.37
N ILE A 104 -4.01 13.60 3.60
CA ILE A 104 -2.74 13.72 4.34
C ILE A 104 -2.11 12.34 4.57
N THR A 105 -2.92 11.31 4.87
CA THR A 105 -2.43 9.94 5.01
C THR A 105 -1.83 9.43 3.70
N LEU A 106 -2.52 9.63 2.56
CA LEU A 106 -1.99 9.25 1.24
C LEU A 106 -0.66 9.97 0.93
N PHE A 107 -0.58 11.28 1.19
CA PHE A 107 0.66 12.04 1.06
C PHE A 107 1.79 11.46 1.92
N LEU A 108 1.51 11.22 3.20
CA LEU A 108 2.50 10.68 4.12
C LEU A 108 2.95 9.27 3.75
N THR A 109 2.12 8.46 3.07
CA THR A 109 2.51 7.11 2.62
C THR A 109 3.51 7.11 1.45
N ASN A 110 3.58 8.19 0.66
CA ASN A 110 4.55 8.31 -0.43
C ASN A 110 6.00 8.44 0.10
N ILE A 111 6.20 9.04 1.27
CA ILE A 111 7.52 9.22 1.89
C ILE A 111 8.18 7.87 2.27
N PRO A 112 7.56 6.98 3.08
CA PRO A 112 8.14 5.68 3.35
C PRO A 112 8.23 4.81 2.09
N SER A 113 7.37 5.00 1.09
CA SER A 113 7.47 4.30 -0.20
C SER A 113 8.82 4.58 -0.89
N ILE A 114 9.21 5.85 -1.04
CA ILE A 114 10.52 6.18 -1.66
C ILE A 114 11.71 5.71 -0.81
N ILE A 115 11.59 5.65 0.51
CA ILE A 115 12.62 5.11 1.41
C ILE A 115 12.79 3.61 1.16
N ILE A 116 11.68 2.87 1.08
CA ILE A 116 11.70 1.42 0.81
C ILE A 116 12.28 1.15 -0.57
N ILE A 117 11.88 1.90 -1.60
CA ILE A 117 12.43 1.74 -2.96
C ILE A 117 13.94 1.98 -2.97
N TYR A 118 14.40 3.09 -2.37
CA TYR A 118 15.83 3.39 -2.29
C TYR A 118 16.59 2.28 -1.55
N TYR A 119 16.04 1.77 -0.45
CA TYR A 119 16.60 0.65 0.29
C TYR A 119 16.71 -0.61 -0.58
N LEU A 120 15.63 -0.98 -1.27
CA LEU A 120 15.63 -2.16 -2.13
C LEU A 120 16.70 -2.06 -3.22
N VAL A 121 16.79 -0.92 -3.91
CA VAL A 121 17.75 -0.70 -5.00
C VAL A 121 19.20 -0.86 -4.53
N PHE A 122 19.59 -0.22 -3.42
CA PHE A 122 21.00 -0.17 -3.02
C PHE A 122 21.42 -1.20 -1.97
N ASN A 123 20.50 -1.70 -1.16
CA ASN A 123 20.83 -2.59 -0.04
C ASN A 123 20.37 -4.04 -0.29
N VAL A 124 19.42 -4.26 -1.20
CA VAL A 124 18.93 -5.61 -1.55
C VAL A 124 19.43 -6.02 -2.93
N TYR A 125 19.16 -5.21 -3.96
CA TYR A 125 19.57 -5.49 -5.34
C TYR A 125 21.02 -5.09 -5.65
N ASP A 126 21.71 -4.47 -4.68
CA ASP A 126 23.13 -4.11 -4.76
C ASP A 126 23.51 -3.32 -6.03
N ILE A 127 22.62 -2.43 -6.48
CA ILE A 127 22.89 -1.58 -7.63
C ILE A 127 24.03 -0.60 -7.30
N ASP A 128 24.96 -0.42 -8.23
CA ASP A 128 26.12 0.46 -8.05
C ASP A 128 25.70 1.91 -7.73
N LYS A 129 26.32 2.48 -6.70
CA LYS A 129 26.09 3.85 -6.23
C LYS A 129 26.35 4.93 -7.28
N ARG A 130 27.09 4.65 -8.35
CA ARG A 130 27.20 5.57 -9.51
C ARG A 130 25.84 5.93 -10.13
N TYR A 131 24.82 5.09 -9.96
CA TYR A 131 23.46 5.31 -10.46
C TYR A 131 22.56 6.07 -9.47
N GLU A 132 23.07 6.50 -8.31
CA GLU A 132 22.28 7.15 -7.27
C GLU A 132 21.55 8.40 -7.76
N GLN A 133 22.21 9.23 -8.56
CA GLN A 133 21.57 10.42 -9.12
C GLN A 133 20.39 10.07 -10.03
N TYR A 134 20.50 8.99 -10.81
CA TYR A 134 19.39 8.49 -11.64
C TYR A 134 18.24 7.98 -10.78
N VAL A 135 18.55 7.23 -9.70
CA VAL A 135 17.54 6.76 -8.75
C VAL A 135 16.80 7.95 -8.12
N PHE A 136 17.49 9.03 -7.73
CA PHE A 136 16.82 10.24 -7.24
C PHE A 136 15.86 10.83 -8.27
N TYR A 137 16.21 10.86 -9.55
CA TYR A 137 15.29 11.32 -10.59
C TYR A 137 14.05 10.44 -10.72
N VAL A 138 14.21 9.12 -10.70
CA VAL A 138 13.08 8.18 -10.75
C VAL A 138 12.17 8.35 -9.54
N LEU A 139 12.74 8.50 -8.34
CA LEU A 139 11.96 8.74 -7.12
C LEU A 139 11.26 10.10 -7.13
N THR A 140 11.90 11.14 -7.66
CA THR A 140 11.25 12.45 -7.86
C THR A 140 10.12 12.33 -8.86
N LEU A 141 10.32 11.64 -9.99
CA LEU A 141 9.27 11.39 -10.98
C LEU A 141 8.09 10.66 -10.38
N PHE A 142 8.33 9.62 -9.57
CA PHE A 142 7.29 8.94 -8.81
C PHE A 142 6.46 9.91 -7.95
N LEU A 143 7.10 10.85 -7.23
CA LEU A 143 6.40 11.84 -6.40
C LEU A 143 5.58 12.83 -7.23
N VAL A 144 6.07 13.26 -8.40
CA VAL A 144 5.36 14.24 -9.24
C VAL A 144 4.44 13.60 -10.28
N PHE A 145 4.36 12.27 -10.30
CA PHE A 145 3.68 11.52 -11.36
C PHE A 145 2.19 11.86 -11.43
N GLY A 146 1.68 12.07 -12.64
CA GLY A 146 0.29 12.49 -12.92
C GLY A 146 -0.78 11.62 -12.23
N PRO A 147 -0.67 10.28 -12.22
CA PRO A 147 -1.57 9.41 -11.48
C PRO A 147 -1.67 9.67 -9.97
N ASN A 148 -0.68 10.30 -9.33
CA ASN A 148 -0.87 10.77 -7.96
C ASN A 148 -1.90 11.91 -7.89
N VAL A 149 -1.91 12.81 -8.87
CA VAL A 149 -2.94 13.86 -8.98
C VAL A 149 -4.32 13.23 -9.11
N ASP A 150 -4.48 12.21 -9.96
CA ASP A 150 -5.76 11.51 -10.10
C ASP A 150 -6.17 10.82 -8.79
N ASN A 151 -5.21 10.22 -8.07
CA ASN A 151 -5.49 9.63 -6.77
C ASN A 151 -6.00 10.67 -5.77
N TYR A 152 -5.33 11.82 -5.66
CA TYR A 152 -5.74 12.91 -4.77
C TYR A 152 -7.08 13.53 -5.21
N PHE A 153 -7.29 13.72 -6.51
CA PHE A 153 -8.47 14.40 -7.05
C PHE A 153 -9.75 13.57 -6.91
N MET A 154 -9.63 12.24 -7.06
CA MET A 154 -10.75 11.30 -7.01
C MET A 154 -10.87 10.58 -5.66
N GLY A 155 -10.01 10.87 -4.68
CA GLY A 155 -10.00 10.20 -3.36
C GLY A 155 -9.63 8.71 -3.44
N GLN A 156 -8.75 8.33 -4.38
CA GLN A 156 -8.41 6.92 -4.61
C GLN A 156 -7.34 6.41 -3.63
N ILE A 157 -7.53 5.18 -3.18
CA ILE A 157 -6.64 4.46 -2.26
C ILE A 157 -5.36 3.89 -2.90
N ASN A 158 -5.08 4.18 -4.18
CA ASN A 158 -4.04 3.47 -4.92
C ASN A 158 -2.62 3.68 -4.34
N SER A 159 -2.32 4.87 -3.78
CA SER A 159 -1.02 5.13 -3.14
C SER A 159 -0.82 4.23 -1.91
N LEU A 160 -1.88 4.01 -1.13
CA LEU A 160 -1.86 3.09 0.01
C LEU A 160 -1.70 1.63 -0.44
N VAL A 161 -2.38 1.24 -1.51
CA VAL A 161 -2.24 -0.10 -2.12
C VAL A 161 -0.81 -0.33 -2.62
N ALA A 162 -0.24 0.63 -3.34
CA ALA A 162 1.13 0.57 -3.83
C ALA A 162 2.14 0.47 -2.67
N PHE A 163 1.92 1.23 -1.59
CA PHE A 163 2.72 1.14 -0.37
C PHE A 163 2.66 -0.26 0.26
N PHE A 164 1.47 -0.88 0.35
CA PHE A 164 1.35 -2.25 0.87
C PHE A 164 2.01 -3.29 -0.03
N LEU A 165 1.93 -3.14 -1.36
CA LEU A 165 2.66 -3.99 -2.30
C LEU A 165 4.18 -3.83 -2.13
N LEU A 166 4.67 -2.60 -1.95
CA LEU A 166 6.09 -2.33 -1.67
C LEU A 166 6.54 -2.92 -0.34
N LEU A 167 5.72 -2.83 0.71
CA LEU A 167 6.00 -3.49 1.98
C LEU A 167 6.03 -5.02 1.83
N SER A 168 5.10 -5.58 1.06
CA SER A 168 5.08 -7.01 0.77
C SER A 168 6.37 -7.46 0.10
N LEU A 169 6.78 -6.80 -0.98
CA LEU A 169 8.06 -7.03 -1.67
C LEU A 169 9.25 -6.86 -0.72
N TYR A 170 9.26 -5.76 0.05
CA TYR A 170 10.30 -5.47 1.03
C TYR A 170 10.54 -6.63 2.01
N PHE A 171 9.47 -7.19 2.55
CA PHE A 171 9.58 -8.31 3.46
C PHE A 171 10.01 -9.59 2.73
N PHE A 172 9.46 -9.88 1.57
CA PHE A 172 9.84 -11.08 0.80
C PHE A 172 11.31 -11.09 0.39
N GLU A 173 11.87 -9.95 0.00
CA GLU A 173 13.27 -9.79 -0.38
C GLU A 173 14.25 -9.89 0.81
N ARG A 174 13.78 -9.48 1.99
CA ARG A 174 14.61 -9.50 3.19
C ARG A 174 15.01 -10.91 3.62
N GLU A 175 14.24 -11.93 3.27
CA GLU A 175 14.58 -13.33 3.52
C GLU A 175 15.79 -13.79 2.69
N SER A 176 15.88 -13.31 1.45
CA SER A 176 16.84 -13.74 0.44
C SER A 176 18.20 -13.02 0.55
N ALA A 177 18.25 -11.87 1.24
CA ALA A 177 19.46 -11.08 1.36
C ALA A 177 20.53 -11.80 2.21
N PRO A 178 21.77 -11.96 1.71
CA PRO A 178 22.84 -12.59 2.48
C PRO A 178 23.26 -11.64 3.60
N LYS A 179 23.13 -12.02 4.89
CA LYS A 179 24.11 -11.75 5.99
C LYS A 179 23.56 -11.81 7.44
N SER A 180 24.47 -12.21 8.32
CA SER A 180 24.61 -12.12 9.80
C SER A 180 23.54 -12.77 10.70
N GLU A 181 24.01 -13.46 11.75
CA GLU A 181 23.19 -14.22 12.72
C GLU A 181 22.10 -13.38 13.40
N LYS A 182 22.38 -12.11 13.70
CA LYS A 182 21.38 -11.18 14.31
C LYS A 182 20.21 -10.88 13.38
N LYS A 183 20.37 -10.97 12.06
CA LYS A 183 19.30 -10.72 11.07
C LYS A 183 18.46 -11.98 10.76
N LYS A 184 18.91 -13.20 11.14
CA LYS A 184 18.16 -14.45 10.94
C LYS A 184 16.82 -14.48 11.67
N ASN A 185 16.72 -13.94 12.88
CA ASN A 185 15.46 -13.95 13.65
C ASN A 185 14.36 -13.08 13.03
N LEU A 186 14.72 -11.99 12.35
CA LEU A 186 13.76 -11.15 11.61
C LEU A 186 13.39 -11.74 10.24
N ALA A 187 14.29 -12.49 9.62
CA ALA A 187 13.99 -13.24 8.40
C ALA A 187 12.93 -14.34 8.65
N LYS A 188 12.86 -14.90 9.86
CA LYS A 188 11.85 -15.93 10.23
C LYS A 188 10.40 -15.49 9.99
N TYR A 189 10.10 -14.20 10.15
CA TYR A 189 8.74 -13.67 9.98
C TYR A 189 8.53 -12.91 8.67
N SER A 190 9.55 -12.87 7.80
CA SER A 190 9.51 -12.14 6.54
C SER A 190 8.35 -12.57 5.65
N ASP A 191 8.14 -13.88 5.48
CA ASP A 191 7.04 -14.41 4.67
C ASP A 191 5.67 -14.10 5.24
N PHE A 192 5.54 -14.17 6.57
CA PHE A 192 4.30 -13.82 7.24
C PHE A 192 3.95 -12.35 7.01
N PHE A 193 4.89 -11.43 7.24
CA PHE A 193 4.66 -10.01 7.02
C PHE A 193 4.47 -9.69 5.54
N GLY A 194 5.24 -10.32 4.64
CA GLY A 194 5.10 -10.15 3.20
C GLY A 194 3.71 -10.57 2.71
N GLY A 195 3.23 -11.74 3.16
CA GLY A 195 1.89 -12.23 2.88
C GLY A 195 0.80 -11.37 3.49
N PHE A 196 0.98 -10.92 4.74
CA PHE A 196 0.04 -10.01 5.42
C PHE A 196 -0.16 -8.71 4.65
N PHE A 197 0.91 -8.03 4.24
CA PHE A 197 0.80 -6.78 3.47
C PHE A 197 0.23 -6.99 2.07
N LEU A 198 0.55 -8.12 1.40
CA LEU A 198 -0.10 -8.47 0.13
C LEU A 198 -1.60 -8.63 0.31
N SER A 199 -2.01 -9.29 1.39
CA SER A 199 -3.42 -9.51 1.71
C SER A 199 -4.16 -8.20 1.98
N LEU A 200 -3.54 -7.27 2.72
CA LEU A 200 -4.08 -5.92 2.90
C LEU A 200 -4.28 -5.20 1.55
N ALA A 201 -3.31 -5.30 0.63
CA ALA A 201 -3.44 -4.74 -0.71
C ALA A 201 -4.62 -5.38 -1.48
N ILE A 202 -4.77 -6.71 -1.42
CA ILE A 202 -5.87 -7.45 -2.06
C ILE A 202 -7.23 -7.03 -1.49
N THR A 203 -7.33 -6.78 -0.19
CA THR A 203 -8.57 -6.26 0.41
C THR A 203 -9.03 -4.97 -0.27
N PHE A 204 -8.10 -4.04 -0.48
CA PHE A 204 -8.37 -2.78 -1.14
C PHE A 204 -8.55 -2.90 -2.66
N LYS A 205 -7.92 -3.88 -3.33
CA LYS A 205 -8.06 -4.11 -4.77
C LYS A 205 -8.06 -5.61 -5.06
N THR A 206 -9.24 -6.21 -5.12
CA THR A 206 -9.41 -7.67 -5.19
C THR A 206 -8.71 -8.32 -6.39
N TYR A 207 -8.59 -7.63 -7.53
CA TYR A 207 -7.87 -8.15 -8.69
C TYR A 207 -6.38 -8.42 -8.41
N LEU A 208 -5.80 -7.88 -7.35
CA LEU A 208 -4.42 -8.20 -6.94
C LEU A 208 -4.27 -9.66 -6.47
N ILE A 209 -5.36 -10.40 -6.28
CA ILE A 209 -5.31 -11.85 -6.03
C ILE A 209 -4.56 -12.59 -7.14
N PHE A 210 -4.60 -12.07 -8.37
CA PHE A 210 -3.85 -12.62 -9.50
C PHE A 210 -2.33 -12.49 -9.35
N LEU A 211 -1.82 -11.71 -8.40
CA LEU A 211 -0.39 -11.65 -8.09
C LEU A 211 0.10 -12.85 -7.26
N ILE A 212 -0.79 -13.55 -6.55
CA ILE A 212 -0.41 -14.66 -5.64
C ILE A 212 0.39 -15.75 -6.38
N PRO A 213 -0.03 -16.26 -7.56
CA PRO A 213 0.75 -17.25 -8.29
C PRO A 213 2.16 -16.76 -8.66
N PHE A 214 2.30 -15.48 -9.04
CA PHE A 214 3.60 -14.91 -9.41
C PHE A 214 4.52 -14.77 -8.19
N VAL A 215 3.98 -14.34 -7.05
CA VAL A 215 4.74 -14.26 -5.78
C VAL A 215 5.24 -15.64 -5.36
N PHE A 216 4.43 -16.68 -5.52
CA PHE A 216 4.81 -18.06 -5.24
C PHE A 216 5.97 -18.52 -6.13
N ILE A 217 5.82 -18.37 -7.45
CA ILE A 217 6.86 -18.73 -8.42
C ILE A 217 8.15 -17.98 -8.12
N TYR A 218 8.03 -16.67 -7.89
CA TYR A 218 9.14 -15.80 -7.56
C TYR A 218 9.89 -16.26 -6.29
N LYS A 219 9.16 -16.61 -5.22
CA LYS A 219 9.74 -17.13 -3.97
C LYS A 219 10.47 -18.46 -4.15
N ILE A 220 9.92 -19.36 -4.94
CA ILE A 220 10.57 -20.63 -5.27
C ILE A 220 11.89 -20.38 -6.01
N LEU A 221 11.86 -19.49 -7.01
CA LEU A 221 13.06 -19.14 -7.78
C LEU A 221 14.14 -18.52 -6.90
N LEU A 222 13.78 -17.59 -6.00
CA LEU A 222 14.70 -16.96 -5.07
C LEU A 222 15.38 -17.94 -4.10
N LYS A 223 14.61 -18.87 -3.53
CA LYS A 223 15.09 -19.74 -2.45
C LYS A 223 16.04 -20.84 -2.92
N ASN A 224 15.91 -21.24 -4.17
CA ASN A 224 16.49 -22.49 -4.64
C ASN A 224 17.61 -22.31 -5.66
N GLY A 225 17.96 -21.09 -6.05
CA GLY A 225 18.86 -20.87 -7.18
C GLY A 225 18.40 -21.56 -8.49
N GLY A 226 17.12 -22.00 -8.57
CA GLY A 226 16.55 -22.72 -9.71
C GLY A 226 16.01 -24.15 -9.47
N GLU A 227 16.28 -24.84 -8.35
CA GLU A 227 15.89 -26.27 -8.18
C GLU A 227 14.66 -26.51 -7.28
N LEU A 228 13.57 -27.08 -7.81
CA LEU A 228 12.34 -27.40 -7.06
C LEU A 228 12.45 -28.73 -6.29
N THR A 229 12.21 -28.74 -4.97
CA THR A 229 12.10 -29.98 -4.16
C THR A 229 10.83 -30.02 -3.30
N GLU A 230 10.30 -31.22 -3.01
CA GLU A 230 8.98 -31.44 -2.39
C GLU A 230 8.78 -30.82 -1.00
N SER A 231 9.82 -30.79 -0.16
CA SER A 231 9.74 -30.19 1.19
C SER A 231 9.45 -28.68 1.15
N HIS A 232 9.76 -28.01 0.05
CA HIS A 232 9.57 -26.57 -0.15
C HIS A 232 8.12 -26.22 -0.49
N ILE A 233 7.42 -27.11 -1.19
CA ILE A 233 5.99 -26.96 -1.52
C ILE A 233 5.16 -26.91 -0.22
N SER A 234 5.50 -27.73 0.78
CA SER A 234 4.75 -27.75 2.06
C SER A 234 4.84 -26.45 2.86
N ARG A 235 6.00 -25.79 2.88
CA ARG A 235 6.19 -24.49 3.59
C ARG A 235 5.48 -23.35 2.87
N SER A 236 5.49 -23.38 1.54
CA SER A 236 4.81 -22.35 0.75
C SER A 236 3.27 -22.49 0.81
N ASN A 237 2.75 -23.71 0.99
CA ASN A 237 1.33 -23.93 1.27
C ASN A 237 0.86 -23.30 2.59
N ILE A 238 1.69 -23.32 3.65
CA ILE A 238 1.38 -22.63 4.91
C ILE A 238 1.32 -21.11 4.68
N GLN A 239 2.21 -20.56 3.85
CA GLN A 239 2.22 -19.13 3.53
C GLN A 239 0.99 -18.71 2.72
N LEU A 240 0.51 -19.57 1.81
CA LEU A 240 -0.74 -19.40 1.09
C LEU A 240 -1.93 -19.36 2.06
N ILE A 241 -1.97 -20.29 3.01
CA ILE A 241 -3.03 -20.31 4.04
C ILE A 241 -2.99 -19.01 4.86
N LEU A 242 -1.80 -18.53 5.24
CA LEU A 242 -1.63 -17.30 6.03
C LEU A 242 -1.93 -16.02 5.22
N SER A 243 -1.67 -15.97 3.91
CA SER A 243 -2.09 -14.85 3.05
C SER A 243 -3.59 -14.88 2.72
N ILE A 244 -4.22 -16.04 2.84
CA ILE A 244 -5.67 -16.15 2.76
C ILE A 244 -6.33 -15.76 4.09
N ILE A 245 -5.62 -15.72 5.23
CA ILE A 245 -6.21 -15.37 6.53
C ILE A 245 -6.97 -14.03 6.49
N PRO A 246 -6.43 -12.91 6.00
CA PRO A 246 -7.18 -11.65 5.96
C PRO A 246 -8.37 -11.71 4.99
N PHE A 247 -8.28 -12.49 3.92
CA PHE A 247 -9.39 -12.76 3.00
C PHE A 247 -10.48 -13.62 3.65
N CYS A 248 -10.10 -14.66 4.40
CA CYS A 248 -11.00 -15.47 5.20
C CYS A 248 -11.64 -14.64 6.32
N PHE A 249 -10.89 -13.80 7.04
CA PHE A 249 -11.47 -12.89 8.04
C PHE A 249 -12.43 -11.88 7.41
N ALA A 250 -12.17 -11.42 6.19
CA ALA A 250 -13.07 -10.56 5.44
C ALA A 250 -14.39 -11.25 5.02
N HIS A 251 -14.43 -12.59 5.02
CA HIS A 251 -15.61 -13.41 4.66
C HIS A 251 -16.22 -14.20 5.83
N LEU A 252 -15.50 -14.40 6.93
CA LEU A 252 -15.90 -15.19 8.11
C LEU A 252 -16.44 -14.34 9.27
N LEU A 253 -16.31 -13.01 9.20
CA LEU A 253 -17.14 -12.15 10.04
C LEU A 253 -18.58 -12.29 9.51
N PRO A 254 -19.49 -12.83 10.35
CA PRO A 254 -20.83 -13.16 9.90
C PRO A 254 -21.52 -11.87 9.45
N PHE A 255 -22.08 -11.92 8.26
CA PHE A 255 -23.30 -11.19 7.94
C PHE A 255 -24.38 -11.53 8.98
#